data_AF-A0A0M8PSG5-F1
#
_entry.id   AF-A0A0M8PSG5-F1
#
_cell.length_a   1.000
_cell.length_b   1.000
_cell.length_c   1.000
_cell.angle_alpha   90.00
_cell.angle_beta   90.00
_cell.angle_gamma   90.00
#
_symmetry.space_group_name_H-M   'P 1'
#
loop_
_entity.id
_entity.type
_entity.pdbx_description
1 polymer ?
#
loop_
_entity_poly.entity_id
_entity_poly.type
_entity_poly.pdbx_seq_one_letter_code
_entity_poly.pdbx_strand_id
1 'polypeptide(L)'
;MADRAAKDALYTEFAAVGKVLGNPARLELLDLLAQGPRSVDELATAAALGVSTCSAHLQTLRGAGLVRSRRDGKRIFYSLAGDDVAELWDTLRRVAQRHRPHTELARRAYLGPDDTTAVDTEELLHRLATGEVVLLDVRPAAEYAAGHLPGALHVPLDELTERLAELPADREIVAYCRGRYCVLAHDAVRLLRTHGVPARRAADGVLEWRLAGLPVDSDVA
;
A
#
# COMPACT_ATOMS: atom_id res chain seq x y z
N MET A 1 32.26 -9.91 31.43
CA MET A 1 30.93 -9.28 31.30
C MET A 1 30.94 -8.46 30.03
N ALA A 2 30.11 -8.80 29.04
CA ALA A 2 29.97 -7.97 27.84
C ALA A 2 29.76 -6.51 28.25
N ASP A 3 30.40 -5.57 27.56
CA ASP A 3 30.37 -4.15 27.90
C ASP A 3 28.92 -3.64 27.90
N ARG A 4 28.41 -3.33 29.10
CA ARG A 4 27.04 -2.86 29.30
C ARG A 4 26.79 -1.56 28.53
N ALA A 5 27.79 -0.68 28.44
CA ALA A 5 27.69 0.57 27.72
C ALA A 5 27.53 0.33 26.20
N ALA A 6 28.33 -0.58 25.63
CA ALA A 6 28.17 -0.99 24.24
C ALA A 6 26.79 -1.59 23.96
N LYS A 7 26.25 -2.41 24.88
CA LYS A 7 24.88 -2.94 24.75
C LYS A 7 23.82 -1.82 24.80
N ASP A 8 23.91 -0.90 25.73
CA ASP A 8 22.94 0.20 25.85
C ASP A 8 22.98 1.13 24.62
N ALA A 9 24.17 1.38 24.06
CA ALA A 9 24.33 2.10 22.80
C ALA A 9 23.64 1.37 21.63
N LEU A 10 23.84 0.05 21.51
CA LEU A 10 23.18 -0.76 20.48
C LEU A 10 21.63 -0.69 20.57
N TYR A 11 21.08 -0.82 21.77
CA TYR A 11 19.62 -0.73 21.96
C TYR A 11 19.08 0.70 21.75
N THR A 12 19.92 1.72 21.92
CA THR A 12 19.56 3.11 21.59
C THR A 12 19.34 3.27 20.09
N GLU A 13 20.18 2.66 19.25
CA GLU A 13 20.00 2.65 17.79
C GLU A 13 18.68 1.96 17.39
N PHE A 14 18.35 0.81 18.00
CA PHE A 14 17.07 0.14 17.73
C PHE A 14 15.86 0.97 18.18
N ALA A 15 15.95 1.61 19.36
CA ALA A 15 14.89 2.46 19.88
C ALA A 15 14.65 3.70 19.01
N ALA A 16 15.68 4.23 18.34
CA ALA A 16 15.54 5.36 17.42
C ALA A 16 14.56 5.05 16.29
N VAL A 17 14.65 3.86 15.68
CA VAL A 17 13.69 3.39 14.66
C VAL A 17 12.27 3.30 15.23
N GLY A 18 12.12 2.63 16.37
CA GLY A 18 10.81 2.46 17.03
C GLY A 18 10.13 3.80 17.37
N LYS A 19 10.91 4.78 17.86
CA LYS A 19 10.43 6.14 18.16
C LYS A 19 9.90 6.84 16.91
N VAL A 20 10.56 6.67 15.76
CA VAL A 20 10.09 7.26 14.50
C VAL A 20 8.78 6.63 14.05
N LEU A 21 8.62 5.31 14.16
CA LEU A 21 7.38 4.62 13.77
C LEU A 21 6.18 4.96 14.66
N GLY A 22 6.39 5.49 15.87
CA GLY A 22 5.32 5.87 16.80
C GLY A 22 4.46 7.09 16.42
N ASN A 23 4.44 7.53 15.16
CA ASN A 23 3.66 8.69 14.71
C ASN A 23 2.79 8.35 13.48
N PRO A 24 1.46 8.62 13.53
CA PRO A 24 0.54 8.25 12.45
C PRO A 24 0.89 8.82 11.07
N ALA A 25 1.22 10.12 10.98
CA ALA A 25 1.56 10.75 9.71
C ALA A 25 2.81 10.14 9.07
N ARG A 26 3.80 9.74 9.87
CA ARG A 26 4.99 9.03 9.35
C ARG A 26 4.66 7.63 8.86
N LEU A 27 3.75 6.92 9.53
CA LEU A 27 3.28 5.61 9.06
C LEU A 27 2.52 5.73 7.74
N GLU A 28 1.68 6.75 7.59
CA GLU A 28 0.99 7.04 6.33
C GLU A 28 1.96 7.39 5.18
N LEU A 29 3.01 8.18 5.46
CA LEU A 29 4.05 8.44 4.46
C LEU A 29 4.81 7.17 4.06
N LEU A 30 5.09 6.25 5.00
CA LEU A 30 5.68 4.94 4.68
C LEU A 30 4.73 4.09 3.83
N ASP A 31 3.42 4.14 4.10
CA ASP A 31 2.41 3.45 3.30
C ASP A 31 2.37 3.95 1.84
N LEU A 32 2.38 5.27 1.66
CA LEU A 32 2.41 5.90 0.33
C LEU A 32 3.70 5.59 -0.43
N LEU A 33 4.84 5.58 0.27
CA LEU A 33 6.14 5.25 -0.31
C LEU A 33 6.33 3.75 -0.59
N ALA A 34 5.58 2.89 0.11
CA ALA A 34 5.54 1.46 -0.20
C ALA A 34 4.97 1.18 -1.59
N GLN A 35 4.15 2.09 -2.13
CA GLN A 35 3.56 2.02 -3.48
C GLN A 35 4.47 2.58 -4.58
N GLY A 36 5.61 3.18 -4.23
CA GLY A 36 6.58 3.69 -5.20
C GLY A 36 7.17 5.06 -4.81
N PRO A 37 8.21 5.51 -5.53
CA PRO A 37 8.85 6.79 -5.27
C PRO A 37 7.92 7.97 -5.53
N ARG A 38 7.92 8.97 -4.63
CA ARG A 38 7.07 10.17 -4.75
C ARG A 38 7.79 11.44 -4.35
N SER A 39 7.43 12.56 -4.96
CA SER A 39 7.91 13.88 -4.58
C SER A 39 7.29 14.35 -3.27
N VAL A 40 7.91 15.36 -2.64
CA VAL A 40 7.39 15.94 -1.39
C VAL A 40 5.99 16.52 -1.57
N ASP A 41 5.71 17.18 -2.69
CA ASP A 41 4.39 17.78 -2.97
C ASP A 41 3.29 16.72 -3.13
N GLU A 42 3.61 15.62 -3.83
CA GLU A 42 2.69 14.48 -3.99
C GLU A 42 2.40 13.81 -2.64
N LEU A 43 3.42 13.63 -1.81
CA LEU A 43 3.27 13.06 -0.46
C LEU A 43 2.48 13.96 0.47
N ALA A 44 2.74 15.26 0.44
CA ALA A 44 2.02 16.25 1.24
C ALA A 44 0.53 16.27 0.85
N THR A 45 0.23 16.28 -0.45
CA THR A 45 -1.14 16.23 -0.96
C THR A 45 -1.84 14.93 -0.56
N ALA A 46 -1.21 13.77 -0.78
CA ALA A 46 -1.82 12.47 -0.52
C ALA A 46 -2.07 12.21 0.98
N ALA A 47 -1.18 12.68 1.86
CA ALA A 47 -1.35 12.56 3.31
C ALA A 47 -2.12 13.74 3.95
N ALA A 48 -2.68 14.64 3.13
CA ALA A 48 -3.35 15.87 3.59
C ALA A 48 -2.52 16.70 4.59
N LEU A 49 -1.20 16.81 4.34
CA LEU A 49 -0.25 17.57 5.16
C LEU A 49 0.19 18.85 4.45
N GLY A 50 0.60 19.86 5.23
CA GLY A 50 1.37 20.97 4.69
C GLY A 50 2.77 20.52 4.25
N VAL A 51 3.29 21.10 3.16
CA VAL A 51 4.60 20.75 2.57
C VAL A 51 5.74 20.83 3.58
N SER A 52 5.75 21.85 4.44
CA SER A 52 6.77 21.99 5.50
C SER A 52 6.72 20.86 6.53
N THR A 53 5.52 20.49 6.99
CA THR A 53 5.29 19.38 7.93
C THR A 53 5.66 18.05 7.29
N CYS A 54 5.24 17.81 6.05
CA CYS A 54 5.61 16.62 5.28
C CYS A 54 7.13 16.49 5.16
N SER A 55 7.81 17.58 4.76
CA SER A 55 9.27 17.63 4.67
C SER A 55 9.94 17.32 6.01
N ALA A 56 9.46 17.88 7.12
CA ALA A 56 9.99 17.59 8.45
C ALA A 56 9.84 16.11 8.84
N HIS A 57 8.70 15.48 8.52
CA HIS A 57 8.48 14.05 8.71
C HIS A 57 9.42 13.20 7.84
N LEU A 58 9.61 13.56 6.57
CA LEU A 58 10.51 12.86 5.65
C LEU A 58 11.97 12.97 6.07
N GLN A 59 12.41 14.12 6.58
CA GLN A 59 13.76 14.26 7.15
C GLN A 59 13.93 13.41 8.41
N THR A 60 12.90 13.32 9.26
CA THR A 60 12.93 12.44 10.44
C THR A 60 13.04 10.96 10.03
N LEU A 61 12.23 10.54 9.05
CA LEU A 61 12.27 9.18 8.50
C LEU A 61 13.65 8.87 7.87
N ARG A 62 14.21 9.83 7.12
CA ARG A 62 15.51 9.69 6.47
C ARG A 62 16.64 9.61 7.50
N GLY A 63 16.58 10.43 8.54
CA GLY A 63 17.55 10.41 9.65
C GLY A 63 17.58 9.08 10.39
N ALA A 64 16.44 8.37 10.45
CA ALA A 64 16.36 7.01 10.98
C ALA A 64 16.62 5.90 9.94
N GLY A 65 17.02 6.25 8.72
CA GLY A 65 17.35 5.30 7.66
C GLY A 65 16.16 4.58 7.03
N LEU A 66 14.92 4.99 7.31
CA LEU A 66 13.71 4.31 6.79
C LEU A 66 13.36 4.71 5.36
N VAL A 67 13.81 5.89 4.92
CA VAL A 67 13.59 6.38 3.55
C VAL A 67 14.88 6.93 2.97
N ARG A 68 14.98 6.89 1.64
CA ARG A 68 16.04 7.54 0.88
C ARG A 68 15.44 8.66 0.04
N SER A 69 16.28 9.60 -0.37
CA SER A 69 15.88 10.68 -1.27
C SER A 69 16.79 10.74 -2.48
N ARG A 70 16.22 11.03 -3.65
CA ARG A 70 16.95 11.38 -4.86
C ARG A 70 16.48 12.74 -5.37
N ARG A 71 17.38 13.53 -5.93
CA ARG A 71 17.03 14.77 -6.60
C ARG A 71 16.84 14.50 -8.08
N ASP A 72 15.71 14.94 -8.62
CA ASP A 72 15.41 14.87 -10.04
C ASP A 72 14.95 16.26 -10.51
N GLY A 73 15.85 16.95 -11.22
CA GLY A 73 15.73 18.35 -11.55
C GLY A 73 15.50 19.24 -10.30
N LYS A 74 14.36 19.93 -10.30
CA LYS A 74 13.95 20.81 -9.19
C LYS A 74 13.24 20.08 -8.06
N ARG A 75 12.82 18.82 -8.26
CA ARG A 75 12.04 18.04 -7.29
C ARG A 75 12.93 17.09 -6.50
N ILE A 76 12.53 16.81 -5.27
CA ILE A 76 13.12 15.77 -4.43
C ILE A 76 12.10 14.64 -4.33
N PHE A 77 12.51 13.45 -4.73
CA PHE A 77 11.73 12.23 -4.61
C PHE A 77 12.23 11.42 -3.42
N TYR A 78 11.30 10.85 -2.67
CA TYR A 78 11.56 9.90 -1.61
C TYR A 78 11.12 8.50 -2.03
N SER A 79 11.79 7.49 -1.51
CA SER A 79 11.42 6.08 -1.60
C SER A 79 11.70 5.41 -0.26
N LEU A 80 11.11 4.24 -0.01
CA LEU A 80 11.59 3.37 1.08
C LEU A 80 13.09 3.09 0.90
N ALA A 81 13.79 2.90 2.01
CA ALA A 81 15.23 2.64 1.97
C ALA A 81 15.60 1.22 1.48
N GLY A 82 14.66 0.28 1.54
CA GLY A 82 14.80 -1.09 1.11
C GLY A 82 13.51 -1.87 1.35
N ASP A 83 13.47 -3.11 0.84
CA ASP A 83 12.33 -4.01 1.04
C ASP A 83 12.20 -4.45 2.51
N ASP A 84 13.29 -4.47 3.27
CA ASP A 84 13.31 -4.70 4.72
C ASP A 84 12.48 -3.66 5.49
N VAL A 85 12.47 -2.40 5.04
CA VAL A 85 11.57 -1.37 5.61
C VAL A 85 10.12 -1.64 5.27
N ALA A 86 9.85 -2.15 4.06
CA ALA A 86 8.51 -2.52 3.63
C ALA A 86 7.98 -3.73 4.43
N GLU A 87 8.83 -4.73 4.68
CA GLU A 87 8.54 -5.88 5.56
C GLU A 87 8.29 -5.46 7.00
N LEU A 88 9.08 -4.50 7.52
CA LEU A 88 8.88 -3.93 8.85
C LEU A 88 7.52 -3.23 8.95
N TRP A 89 7.15 -2.43 7.95
CA TRP A 89 5.86 -1.73 7.89
C TRP A 89 4.70 -2.74 7.88
N ASP A 90 4.78 -3.75 7.04
CA ASP A 90 3.79 -4.82 6.93
C ASP A 90 3.66 -5.65 8.23
N THR A 91 4.79 -6.00 8.83
CA THR A 91 4.83 -6.71 10.12
C THR A 91 4.24 -5.87 11.24
N LEU A 92 4.53 -4.58 11.30
CA LEU A 92 3.95 -3.66 12.29
C LEU A 92 2.42 -3.66 12.20
N ARG A 93 1.85 -3.56 10.99
CA ARG A 93 0.40 -3.60 10.80
C ARG A 93 -0.22 -4.93 11.25
N ARG A 94 0.38 -6.07 10.87
CA ARG A 94 -0.06 -7.40 11.30
C ARG A 94 -0.05 -7.56 12.82
N VAL A 95 1.04 -7.16 13.47
CA VAL A 95 1.19 -7.23 14.93
C VAL A 95 0.14 -6.34 15.60
N ALA A 96 -0.05 -5.11 15.09
CA ALA A 96 -1.08 -4.21 15.60
C ALA A 96 -2.48 -4.82 15.48
N GLN A 97 -2.86 -5.38 14.32
CA GLN A 97 -4.16 -6.02 14.14
C GLN A 97 -4.36 -7.22 15.07
N ARG A 98 -3.33 -8.05 15.27
CA ARG A 98 -3.43 -9.25 16.11
C ARG A 98 -3.52 -8.95 17.60
N HIS A 99 -2.83 -7.91 18.07
CA HIS A 99 -2.60 -7.70 19.50
C HIS A 99 -3.24 -6.45 20.07
N ARG A 100 -3.66 -5.48 19.24
CA ARG A 100 -4.33 -4.28 19.72
C ARG A 100 -5.85 -4.40 19.57
N PRO A 101 -6.61 -4.44 20.67
CA PRO A 101 -8.05 -4.66 20.63
C PRO A 101 -8.81 -3.56 19.86
N HIS A 102 -8.30 -2.33 19.88
CA HIS A 102 -8.94 -1.20 19.19
C HIS A 102 -8.61 -1.13 17.70
N THR A 103 -7.65 -1.91 17.21
CA THR A 103 -7.27 -1.86 15.78
C THR A 103 -8.36 -2.42 14.89
N GLU A 104 -9.07 -3.47 15.31
CA GLU A 104 -10.17 -4.02 14.52
C GLU A 104 -11.36 -3.05 14.44
N LEU A 105 -11.67 -2.34 15.53
CA LEU A 105 -12.71 -1.30 15.51
C LEU A 105 -12.35 -0.15 14.57
N ALA A 106 -11.11 0.36 14.66
CA ALA A 106 -10.61 1.41 13.78
C ALA A 106 -10.59 0.96 12.31
N ARG A 107 -10.20 -0.31 12.05
CA ARG A 107 -10.22 -0.91 10.71
C ARG A 107 -11.63 -0.92 10.13
N ARG A 108 -12.63 -1.39 10.88
CA ARG A 108 -14.04 -1.40 10.43
C ARG A 108 -14.59 -0.01 10.18
N ALA A 109 -14.25 0.95 11.04
CA ALA A 109 -14.64 2.35 10.86
C ALA A 109 -14.06 2.95 9.56
N TYR A 110 -12.85 2.53 9.18
CA TYR A 110 -12.17 3.02 7.98
C TYR A 110 -12.55 2.27 6.69
N LEU A 111 -12.55 0.93 6.70
CA LEU A 111 -12.82 0.09 5.52
C LEU A 111 -14.32 -0.16 5.25
N GLY A 112 -15.17 0.20 6.22
CA GLY A 112 -16.58 -0.13 6.21
C GLY A 112 -16.85 -1.58 6.66
N PRO A 113 -18.09 -2.08 6.45
CA PRO A 113 -18.49 -3.41 6.88
C PRO A 113 -17.69 -4.52 6.17
N ASP A 114 -17.66 -5.71 6.75
CA ASP A 114 -17.10 -6.92 6.14
C ASP A 114 -18.09 -7.53 5.13
N ASP A 115 -18.53 -6.73 4.16
CA ASP A 115 -19.50 -7.09 3.11
C ASP A 115 -18.83 -7.54 1.80
N THR A 116 -17.50 -7.46 1.73
CA THR A 116 -16.70 -7.91 0.60
C THR A 116 -15.93 -9.19 0.93
N THR A 117 -15.92 -10.12 -0.03
CA THR A 117 -15.19 -11.39 0.06
C THR A 117 -13.83 -11.25 -0.60
N ALA A 118 -12.79 -11.75 0.08
CA ALA A 118 -11.43 -11.77 -0.44
C ALA A 118 -11.13 -13.08 -1.18
N VAL A 119 -10.32 -12.98 -2.24
CA VAL A 119 -9.65 -14.11 -2.90
C VAL A 119 -8.20 -14.07 -2.43
N ASP A 120 -7.68 -15.17 -1.87
CA ASP A 120 -6.27 -15.21 -1.48
C ASP A 120 -5.33 -15.29 -2.69
N THR A 121 -4.04 -15.05 -2.46
CA THR A 121 -3.04 -14.94 -3.52
C THR A 121 -2.86 -16.24 -4.31
N GLU A 122 -2.97 -17.40 -3.66
CA GLU A 122 -2.83 -18.70 -4.33
C GLU A 122 -4.05 -18.98 -5.23
N GLU A 123 -5.26 -18.78 -4.70
CA GLU A 123 -6.51 -18.90 -5.48
C GLU A 123 -6.51 -17.90 -6.65
N LEU A 124 -6.10 -16.65 -6.42
CA LEU A 124 -6.04 -15.62 -7.44
C LEU A 124 -5.11 -16.00 -8.58
N LEU A 125 -3.90 -16.47 -8.29
CA LEU A 125 -2.94 -16.93 -9.29
C LEU A 125 -3.50 -18.10 -10.11
N HIS A 126 -4.14 -19.07 -9.46
CA HIS A 126 -4.76 -20.19 -10.15
C HIS A 126 -5.84 -19.73 -11.14
N ARG A 127 -6.74 -18.85 -10.69
CA ARG A 127 -7.88 -18.39 -11.49
C ARG A 127 -7.48 -17.43 -12.60
N LEU A 128 -6.39 -16.69 -12.42
CA LEU A 128 -5.78 -15.89 -13.50
C LEU A 128 -5.21 -16.79 -14.59
N ALA A 129 -4.53 -17.88 -14.21
CA ALA A 129 -3.95 -18.83 -15.16
C ALA A 129 -5.03 -19.57 -15.98
N THR A 130 -6.22 -19.81 -15.42
CA THR A 130 -7.35 -20.43 -16.13
C THR A 130 -8.23 -19.43 -16.89
N GLY A 131 -7.99 -18.12 -16.74
CA GLY A 131 -8.77 -17.06 -17.39
C GLY A 131 -10.17 -16.84 -16.80
N GLU A 132 -10.43 -17.37 -15.60
CA GLU A 132 -11.72 -17.24 -14.90
C GLU A 132 -11.98 -15.85 -14.34
N VAL A 133 -10.92 -15.09 -14.07
CA VAL A 133 -10.99 -13.76 -13.46
C VAL A 133 -10.22 -12.73 -14.25
N VAL A 134 -10.61 -11.47 -14.06
CA VAL A 134 -9.84 -10.30 -14.48
C VAL A 134 -9.42 -9.51 -13.26
N LEU A 135 -8.13 -9.17 -13.21
CA LEU A 135 -7.57 -8.27 -12.21
C LEU A 135 -7.92 -6.83 -12.55
N LEU A 136 -8.44 -6.10 -11.57
CA LEU A 136 -8.75 -4.68 -11.69
C LEU A 136 -7.95 -3.87 -10.67
N ASP A 137 -7.04 -3.02 -11.16
CA ASP A 137 -6.35 -2.04 -10.33
C ASP A 137 -7.19 -0.75 -10.26
N VAL A 138 -7.60 -0.38 -9.05
CA VAL A 138 -8.42 0.81 -8.80
C VAL A 138 -7.65 1.97 -8.17
N ARG A 139 -6.32 1.89 -8.15
CA ARG A 139 -5.46 2.94 -7.59
C ARG A 139 -5.30 4.12 -8.57
N PRO A 140 -4.86 5.29 -8.08
CA PRO A 140 -4.48 6.40 -8.94
C PRO A 140 -3.42 6.00 -9.98
N ALA A 141 -3.45 6.62 -11.16
CA ALA A 141 -2.56 6.28 -12.28
C ALA A 141 -1.06 6.30 -11.94
N ALA A 142 -0.63 7.23 -11.09
CA ALA A 142 0.77 7.30 -10.66
C ALA A 142 1.22 6.04 -9.88
N GLU A 143 0.32 5.38 -9.15
CA GLU A 143 0.63 4.15 -8.42
C GLU A 143 0.63 2.94 -9.34
N TYR A 144 -0.29 2.89 -10.29
CA TYR A 144 -0.30 1.86 -11.32
C TYR A 144 1.01 1.89 -12.12
N ALA A 145 1.38 3.07 -12.63
CA ALA A 145 2.60 3.25 -13.41
C ALA A 145 3.86 2.85 -12.64
N ALA A 146 3.93 3.15 -11.34
CA ALA A 146 5.08 2.82 -10.49
C ALA A 146 5.25 1.32 -10.22
N GLY A 147 4.19 0.53 -10.35
CA GLY A 147 4.21 -0.91 -10.13
C GLY A 147 2.81 -1.48 -9.92
N HIS A 148 2.43 -2.50 -10.70
CA HIS A 148 1.12 -3.14 -10.67
C HIS A 148 1.22 -4.66 -10.88
N LEU A 149 0.12 -5.38 -10.61
CA LEU A 149 0.08 -6.83 -10.82
C LEU A 149 0.04 -7.11 -12.33
N PRO A 150 0.78 -8.13 -12.82
CA PRO A 150 0.83 -8.43 -14.25
C PRO A 150 -0.54 -8.75 -14.84
N GLY A 151 -0.84 -8.17 -16.00
CA GLY A 151 -2.11 -8.35 -16.70
C GLY A 151 -3.32 -7.67 -16.06
N ALA A 152 -3.11 -6.78 -15.08
CA ALA A 152 -4.18 -6.00 -14.49
C ALA A 152 -4.80 -5.00 -15.49
N LEU A 153 -6.11 -4.86 -15.46
CA LEU A 153 -6.82 -3.75 -16.08
C LEU A 153 -6.80 -2.55 -15.13
N HIS A 154 -6.38 -1.37 -15.61
CA HIS A 154 -6.36 -0.15 -14.80
C HIS A 154 -7.61 0.70 -15.01
N VAL A 155 -8.40 0.86 -13.95
CA VAL A 155 -9.52 1.80 -13.90
C VAL A 155 -9.56 2.41 -12.49
N PRO A 156 -9.04 3.65 -12.30
CA PRO A 156 -9.11 4.34 -11.03
C PRO A 156 -10.52 4.35 -10.43
N LEU A 157 -10.63 4.23 -9.11
CA LEU A 157 -11.94 4.16 -8.43
C LEU A 157 -12.87 5.34 -8.78
N ASP A 158 -12.31 6.54 -8.89
CA ASP A 158 -13.04 7.77 -9.23
C ASP A 158 -13.55 7.80 -10.68
N GLU A 159 -12.95 7.01 -11.57
CA GLU A 159 -13.37 6.84 -12.96
C GLU A 159 -14.25 5.59 -13.18
N LEU A 160 -14.30 4.69 -12.19
CA LEU A 160 -14.86 3.34 -12.35
C LEU A 160 -16.32 3.33 -12.80
N THR A 161 -17.15 4.25 -12.31
CA THR A 161 -18.56 4.35 -12.68
C THR A 161 -18.74 4.66 -14.17
N GLU A 162 -17.93 5.57 -14.70
CA GLU A 162 -18.01 6.03 -16.10
C GLU A 162 -17.44 5.00 -17.06
N ARG A 163 -16.48 4.20 -16.57
CA ARG A 163 -15.72 3.21 -17.36
C ARG A 163 -16.21 1.77 -17.16
N LEU A 164 -17.39 1.56 -16.56
CA LEU A 164 -17.96 0.22 -16.36
C LEU A 164 -18.07 -0.60 -17.66
N ALA A 165 -18.32 0.08 -18.79
CA ALA A 165 -18.45 -0.57 -20.10
C ALA A 165 -17.14 -1.14 -20.64
N GLU A 166 -15.99 -0.75 -20.09
CA GLU A 166 -14.67 -1.31 -20.44
C GLU A 166 -14.43 -2.66 -19.75
N LEU A 167 -15.20 -2.98 -18.71
CA LEU A 167 -15.02 -4.18 -17.92
C LEU A 167 -15.62 -5.40 -18.64
N PRO A 168 -14.96 -6.56 -18.58
CA PRO A 168 -15.46 -7.77 -19.20
C PRO A 168 -16.72 -8.26 -18.49
N ALA A 169 -17.80 -8.43 -19.24
CA ALA A 169 -19.08 -8.90 -18.72
C ALA A 169 -19.15 -10.43 -18.53
N ASP A 170 -18.20 -11.17 -19.10
CA ASP A 170 -18.18 -12.64 -19.15
C ASP A 170 -17.32 -13.29 -18.06
N ARG A 171 -16.61 -12.49 -17.27
CA ARG A 171 -15.64 -12.94 -16.26
C ARG A 171 -15.86 -12.24 -14.94
N GLU A 172 -15.48 -12.89 -13.85
CA GLU A 172 -15.53 -12.26 -12.54
C GLU A 172 -14.39 -11.25 -12.38
N ILE A 173 -14.68 -10.12 -11.75
CA ILE A 173 -13.69 -9.10 -11.44
C ILE A 173 -13.08 -9.34 -10.06
N VAL A 174 -11.74 -9.34 -9.99
CA VAL A 174 -11.00 -9.28 -8.74
C VAL A 174 -10.31 -7.93 -8.64
N ALA A 175 -10.90 -7.03 -7.84
CA ALA A 175 -10.35 -5.69 -7.61
C ALA A 175 -9.24 -5.73 -6.56
N TYR A 176 -8.14 -5.01 -6.78
CA TYR A 176 -7.07 -4.86 -5.80
C TYR A 176 -6.62 -3.40 -5.66
N CYS A 177 -5.86 -3.14 -4.60
CA CYS A 177 -5.32 -1.81 -4.30
C CYS A 177 -3.91 -1.95 -3.68
N ARG A 178 -3.55 -1.07 -2.74
CA ARG A 178 -2.23 -0.91 -2.13
C ARG A 178 -1.84 -2.07 -1.20
N GLY A 179 -2.84 -2.72 -0.60
CA GLY A 179 -2.68 -3.79 0.37
C GLY A 179 -3.90 -3.97 1.26
N ARG A 180 -3.73 -4.73 2.34
CA ARG A 180 -4.80 -5.22 3.24
C ARG A 180 -5.65 -4.14 3.92
N TYR A 181 -5.16 -2.91 3.98
CA TYR A 181 -5.83 -1.79 4.63
C TYR A 181 -6.21 -0.67 3.65
N CYS A 182 -6.21 -0.92 2.34
CA CYS A 182 -6.73 0.06 1.39
C CYS A 182 -8.25 -0.03 1.26
N VAL A 183 -8.94 1.10 1.43
CA VAL A 183 -10.41 1.18 1.26
C VAL A 183 -10.85 1.06 -0.20
N LEU A 184 -10.01 1.47 -1.17
CA LEU A 184 -10.42 1.56 -2.58
C LEU A 184 -10.90 0.23 -3.15
N ALA A 185 -10.27 -0.90 -2.78
CA ALA A 185 -10.71 -2.22 -3.24
C ALA A 185 -12.07 -2.62 -2.64
N HIS A 186 -12.38 -2.21 -1.41
CA HIS A 186 -13.70 -2.42 -0.82
C HIS A 186 -14.76 -1.62 -1.57
N ASP A 187 -14.49 -0.34 -1.79
CA ASP A 187 -15.44 0.56 -2.45
C ASP A 187 -15.66 0.19 -3.93
N ALA A 188 -14.60 -0.24 -4.63
CA ALA A 188 -14.71 -0.77 -5.98
C ALA A 188 -15.64 -1.98 -6.04
N VAL A 189 -15.47 -2.98 -5.15
CA VAL A 189 -16.33 -4.17 -5.12
C VAL A 189 -17.78 -3.80 -4.82
N ARG A 190 -18.03 -2.86 -3.90
CA ARG A 190 -19.39 -2.38 -3.58
C ARG A 190 -20.02 -1.68 -4.78
N LEU A 191 -19.27 -0.81 -5.46
CA LEU A 191 -19.70 -0.07 -6.64
C LEU A 191 -20.05 -1.02 -7.78
N LEU A 192 -19.17 -1.98 -8.08
CA LEU A 192 -19.37 -3.00 -9.11
C LEU A 192 -20.64 -3.82 -8.84
N ARG A 193 -20.80 -4.32 -7.60
CA ARG A 193 -21.97 -5.10 -7.20
C ARG A 193 -23.27 -4.30 -7.29
N THR A 194 -23.25 -3.01 -6.96
CA THR A 194 -24.42 -2.11 -7.09
C THR A 194 -24.86 -1.98 -8.55
N HIS A 195 -23.94 -2.11 -9.51
CA HIS A 195 -24.21 -2.11 -10.94
C HIS A 195 -24.39 -3.52 -11.54
N GLY A 196 -24.57 -4.54 -10.69
CA GLY A 196 -24.81 -5.91 -11.13
C GLY A 196 -23.57 -6.66 -11.64
N VAL A 197 -22.37 -6.11 -11.45
CA VAL A 197 -21.11 -6.73 -11.86
C VAL A 197 -20.57 -7.63 -10.75
N PRO A 198 -20.39 -8.95 -10.97
CA PRO A 198 -19.81 -9.86 -9.99
C PRO A 198 -18.36 -9.48 -9.68
N ALA A 199 -18.10 -9.14 -8.41
CA ALA A 199 -16.78 -8.71 -7.99
C ALA A 199 -16.40 -9.25 -6.61
N ARG A 200 -15.11 -9.54 -6.46
CA ARG A 200 -14.41 -9.83 -5.22
C ARG A 200 -13.16 -8.96 -5.11
N ARG A 201 -12.56 -8.91 -3.92
CA ARG A 201 -11.28 -8.21 -3.74
C ARG A 201 -10.14 -9.23 -3.65
N ALA A 202 -8.94 -8.83 -4.06
CA ALA A 202 -7.74 -9.56 -3.66
C ALA A 202 -7.53 -9.41 -2.13
N ALA A 203 -7.03 -10.47 -1.48
CA ALA A 203 -6.67 -10.43 -0.07
C ALA A 203 -5.42 -9.57 0.19
N ASP A 204 -4.52 -9.58 -0.78
CA ASP A 204 -3.24 -8.87 -0.81
C ASP A 204 -3.25 -7.78 -1.89
N GLY A 205 -2.40 -6.77 -1.74
CA GLY A 205 -2.18 -5.75 -2.77
C GLY A 205 -0.77 -5.80 -3.31
N VAL A 206 -0.36 -4.72 -3.99
CA VAL A 206 0.96 -4.64 -4.64
C VAL A 206 2.11 -4.81 -3.65
N LEU A 207 1.99 -4.28 -2.43
CA LEU A 207 3.03 -4.40 -1.42
C LEU A 207 3.26 -5.87 -1.05
N GLU A 208 2.21 -6.57 -0.64
CA GLU A 208 2.32 -7.97 -0.20
C GLU A 208 2.71 -8.90 -1.37
N TRP A 209 2.23 -8.61 -2.59
CA TRP A 209 2.62 -9.32 -3.80
C TRP A 209 4.13 -9.23 -4.08
N ARG A 210 4.69 -8.01 -4.02
CA ARG A 210 6.13 -7.78 -4.18
C ARG A 210 6.95 -8.46 -3.08
N LEU A 211 6.50 -8.37 -1.83
CA LEU A 211 7.18 -9.02 -0.70
C LEU A 211 7.16 -10.56 -0.78
N ALA A 212 6.17 -11.13 -1.46
CA ALA A 212 6.12 -12.56 -1.77
C ALA A 212 7.07 -12.98 -2.91
N GLY A 213 7.82 -12.04 -3.50
CA GLY A 213 8.73 -12.31 -4.62
C GLY A 213 8.00 -12.56 -5.94
N LEU A 214 6.72 -12.22 -6.03
CA LEU A 214 5.94 -12.34 -7.27
C LEU A 214 6.26 -11.17 -8.21
N PRO A 215 6.22 -11.39 -9.54
CA PRO A 215 6.53 -10.35 -10.51
C PRO A 215 5.50 -9.22 -10.47
N VAL A 216 5.98 -7.99 -10.70
CA VAL A 216 5.16 -6.79 -10.90
C VAL A 216 5.54 -6.16 -12.23
N ASP A 217 4.55 -5.62 -12.94
CA ASP A 217 4.76 -4.83 -14.15
C ASP A 217 4.88 -3.35 -13.76
N SER A 218 5.55 -2.53 -14.59
CA SER A 218 5.69 -1.09 -14.37
C SER A 218 5.75 -0.34 -15.69
N ASP A 219 5.12 0.83 -15.75
CA ASP A 219 5.15 1.72 -16.92
C ASP A 219 6.33 2.71 -16.87
N VAL A 220 7.04 2.74 -15.73
CA VAL A 220 8.24 3.57 -15.56
C VAL A 220 9.44 2.82 -16.14
N ALA A 221 9.95 3.32 -17.27
CA ALA A 221 11.18 2.85 -17.91
C ALA A 221 12.44 3.08 -17.06
#